data_AF-A0A1B6C8E8-F1
#
_entry.id   AF-A0A1B6C8E8-F1
#
_cell.length_a   1.000
_cell.length_b   1.000
_cell.length_c   1.000
_cell.angle_alpha   90.00
_cell.angle_beta   90.00
_cell.angle_gamma   90.00
#
_symmetry.space_group_name_H-M   'P 1'
#
loop_
_entity.id
_entity.type
_entity.pdbx_description
1 polymer ?
#
loop_
_entity_poly.entity_id
_entity_poly.type
_entity_poly.pdbx_seq_one_letter_code
_entity_poly.pdbx_strand_id
1 'polypeptide(L)'
;MEAEGVTPAYMEMAHLKFALRLPEYREDKDLKEKLFSGIKQNNMAPYYKIVCEELGWDIDNTLLAQMEAANSTKIAALKAEHENNVVDEEDQSQLCGVWQSKLDYLSSIGDKENATTLAMSK
;
A
#
# COMPACT_ATOMS: atom_id res chain seq x y z
N MET A 1 -14.14 -19.63 11.98
CA MET A 1 -12.95 -20.25 12.60
C MET A 1 -11.99 -20.50 11.45
N GLU A 2 -11.08 -19.56 11.17
CA GLU A 2 -9.92 -19.63 10.25
C GLU A 2 -9.45 -18.18 9.96
N ALA A 3 -8.78 -17.54 10.91
CA ALA A 3 -8.01 -16.30 10.64
C ALA A 3 -6.93 -16.01 11.71
N GLU A 4 -6.67 -16.92 12.64
CA GLU A 4 -5.55 -16.76 13.57
C GLU A 4 -4.35 -17.50 12.98
N GLY A 5 -3.44 -16.74 12.35
CA GLY A 5 -2.15 -17.27 11.87
C GLY A 5 -1.86 -17.09 10.38
N VAL A 6 -2.74 -16.49 9.58
CA VAL A 6 -2.39 -16.12 8.21
C VAL A 6 -1.55 -14.85 8.26
N THR A 7 -0.26 -14.98 7.95
CA THR A 7 0.64 -13.85 7.78
C THR A 7 0.02 -12.89 6.77
N PRO A 8 -0.31 -11.64 7.14
CA PRO A 8 -0.88 -10.69 6.21
C PRO A 8 0.05 -10.50 5.01
N ALA A 9 -0.51 -10.29 3.81
CA ALA A 9 0.28 -10.19 2.58
C ALA A 9 1.40 -9.12 2.66
N TYR A 10 1.18 -8.04 3.42
CA TYR A 10 2.20 -7.01 3.66
C TYR A 10 3.38 -7.48 4.53
N MET A 11 3.16 -8.43 5.46
CA MET A 11 4.24 -8.99 6.27
C MET A 11 5.14 -9.93 5.44
N GLU A 12 4.57 -10.71 4.52
CA GLU A 12 5.37 -11.53 3.61
C GLU A 12 6.31 -10.66 2.76
N MET A 13 5.84 -9.52 2.27
CA MET A 13 6.66 -8.57 1.53
C MET A 13 7.78 -7.96 2.38
N ALA A 14 7.52 -7.70 3.66
CA ALA A 14 8.54 -7.22 4.59
C ALA A 14 9.61 -8.29 4.84
N HIS A 15 9.22 -9.56 4.96
CA HIS A 15 10.16 -10.68 5.07
C HIS A 15 11.01 -10.82 3.82
N LEU A 16 10.41 -10.75 2.61
CA LEU A 16 11.13 -10.80 1.34
C LEU A 16 12.14 -9.64 1.21
N LYS A 17 11.72 -8.42 1.56
CA LYS A 17 12.60 -7.25 1.58
C LYS A 17 13.77 -7.45 2.53
N PHE A 18 13.52 -7.96 3.73
CA PHE A 18 14.57 -8.23 4.72
C PHE A 18 15.54 -9.31 4.23
N ALA A 19 15.04 -10.40 3.64
CA ALA A 19 15.86 -11.45 3.08
C ALA A 19 16.80 -10.90 1.99
N LEU A 20 16.30 -10.08 1.07
CA LEU A 20 17.09 -9.46 -0.01
C LEU A 20 18.15 -8.46 0.48
N ARG A 21 18.02 -7.97 1.73
CA ARG A 21 19.04 -7.13 2.36
C ARG A 21 20.24 -7.95 2.86
N LEU A 22 20.04 -9.23 3.17
CA LEU A 22 21.11 -10.12 3.60
C LEU A 22 22.05 -10.44 2.43
N PRO A 23 23.39 -10.46 2.64
CA PRO A 23 24.36 -10.72 1.57
C PRO A 23 24.18 -12.12 0.94
N GLU A 24 23.61 -13.07 1.68
CA GLU A 24 23.36 -14.45 1.25
C GLU A 24 22.27 -14.56 0.17
N TYR A 25 21.28 -13.66 0.19
CA TYR A 25 20.11 -13.71 -0.70
C TYR A 25 19.98 -12.47 -1.60
N ARG A 26 20.96 -11.56 -1.57
CA ARG A 26 20.94 -10.29 -2.29
C ARG A 26 20.78 -10.43 -3.81
N GLU A 27 21.26 -11.54 -4.36
CA GLU A 27 21.22 -11.85 -5.79
C GLU A 27 20.16 -12.90 -6.16
N ASP A 28 19.36 -13.34 -5.19
CA ASP A 28 18.34 -14.35 -5.43
C ASP A 28 17.20 -13.78 -6.27
N LYS A 29 17.16 -14.18 -7.55
CA LYS A 29 16.20 -13.67 -8.54
C LYS A 29 14.76 -14.06 -8.19
N ASP A 30 14.55 -15.21 -7.58
CA ASP A 30 13.21 -15.69 -7.25
C ASP A 30 12.57 -14.83 -6.16
N LEU A 31 13.36 -14.40 -5.18
CA LEU A 31 12.92 -13.48 -4.14
C LEU A 31 12.60 -12.09 -4.69
N LYS A 32 13.42 -11.60 -5.64
CA LYS A 32 13.14 -10.31 -6.32
C LYS A 32 11.82 -10.39 -7.08
N GLU A 33 11.62 -11.44 -7.85
CA GLU A 33 10.41 -11.59 -8.67
C GLU A 33 9.14 -11.71 -7.81
N LYS A 34 9.20 -12.46 -6.70
CA LYS A 34 8.11 -12.51 -5.72
C LYS A 34 7.78 -11.14 -5.14
N LEU A 35 8.81 -10.37 -4.74
CA LEU A 35 8.61 -9.03 -4.20
C LEU A 35 7.99 -8.09 -5.25
N PHE A 36 8.50 -8.10 -6.47
CA PHE A 36 7.97 -7.29 -7.58
C PHE A 36 6.53 -7.67 -7.94
N SER A 37 6.21 -8.95 -7.99
CA SER A 37 4.85 -9.43 -8.26
C SER A 37 3.87 -8.93 -7.20
N GLY A 38 4.25 -9.03 -5.92
CA GLY A 38 3.45 -8.52 -4.80
C GLY A 38 3.22 -7.00 -4.85
N ILE A 39 4.28 -6.25 -5.16
CA ILE A 39 4.22 -4.78 -5.32
C ILE A 39 3.27 -4.40 -6.45
N LYS A 40 3.36 -5.08 -7.60
CA LYS A 40 2.51 -4.83 -8.77
C LYS A 40 1.05 -5.18 -8.51
N GLN A 41 0.77 -6.32 -7.87
CA GLN A 41 -0.60 -6.71 -7.55
C GLN A 41 -1.31 -5.70 -6.66
N ASN A 42 -0.60 -5.12 -5.70
CA ASN A 42 -1.18 -4.20 -4.72
C ASN A 42 -0.97 -2.72 -5.06
N ASN A 43 -0.38 -2.41 -6.23
CA ASN A 43 -0.03 -1.05 -6.66
C ASN A 43 0.72 -0.25 -5.58
N MET A 44 1.68 -0.88 -4.88
CA MET A 44 2.38 -0.26 -3.75
C MET A 44 3.51 0.67 -4.23
N ALA A 45 3.15 1.73 -4.97
CA ALA A 45 4.12 2.66 -5.56
C ALA A 45 5.06 3.32 -4.54
N PRO A 46 4.58 3.81 -3.37
CA PRO A 46 5.45 4.36 -2.34
C PRO A 46 6.42 3.31 -1.78
N TYR A 47 5.93 2.09 -1.53
CA TYR A 47 6.77 1.00 -1.04
C TYR A 47 7.84 0.59 -2.06
N TYR A 48 7.52 0.59 -3.35
CA TYR A 48 8.48 0.32 -4.42
C TYR A 48 9.66 1.30 -4.40
N LYS A 49 9.39 2.61 -4.23
CA LYS A 49 10.43 3.64 -4.10
C LYS A 49 11.38 3.32 -2.95
N ILE A 50 10.84 3.03 -1.77
CA ILE A 50 11.61 2.72 -0.56
C ILE A 50 12.46 1.45 -0.75
N VAL A 51 11.89 0.41 -1.36
CA VAL A 51 12.59 -0.85 -1.64
C VAL A 51 13.75 -0.62 -2.61
N CYS A 52 13.53 0.11 -3.69
CA CYS A 52 14.60 0.45 -4.64
C CYS A 52 15.70 1.29 -4.00
N GLU A 53 15.34 2.29 -3.18
CA GLU A 53 16.31 3.12 -2.47
C GLU A 53 17.16 2.31 -1.48
N GLU A 54 16.53 1.45 -0.66
CA GLU A 54 17.25 0.65 0.33
C GLU A 54 18.11 -0.46 -0.28
N LEU A 55 17.66 -1.08 -1.39
CA LEU A 55 18.39 -2.15 -2.05
C LEU A 55 19.36 -1.63 -3.13
N GLY A 56 19.29 -0.35 -3.47
CA GLY A 56 20.08 0.29 -4.53
C GLY A 56 19.71 -0.21 -5.93
N TRP A 57 18.43 -0.46 -6.18
CA TRP A 57 17.94 -0.90 -7.49
C TRP A 57 17.44 0.27 -8.33
N ASP A 58 17.55 0.12 -9.65
CA ASP A 58 17.00 1.10 -10.58
C ASP A 58 15.47 1.17 -10.48
N ILE A 59 14.96 2.39 -10.39
CA ILE A 59 13.53 2.65 -10.32
C ILE A 59 12.96 2.69 -11.74
N ASP A 60 12.03 1.79 -12.05
CA ASP A 60 11.27 1.88 -13.28
C ASP A 60 10.16 2.93 -13.13
N ASN A 61 10.43 4.13 -13.64
CA ASN A 61 9.49 5.25 -13.63
C ASN A 61 8.19 4.94 -14.41
N THR A 62 8.21 4.05 -15.39
CA THR A 62 7.01 3.69 -16.18
C THR A 62 6.05 2.88 -15.32
N LEU A 63 6.59 1.87 -14.63
CA LEU A 63 5.82 1.03 -13.71
C LEU A 63 5.28 1.87 -12.55
N LEU A 64 6.10 2.78 -12.06
CA LEU A 64 5.75 3.68 -10.97
C LEU A 64 4.58 4.59 -11.32
N ALA A 65 4.61 5.22 -12.50
CA ALA A 65 3.53 6.08 -12.98
C ALA A 65 2.22 5.29 -13.18
N GLN A 66 2.30 4.04 -13.65
CA GLN A 66 1.13 3.15 -13.78
C GLN A 66 0.49 2.85 -12.43
N MET A 67 1.30 2.51 -11.42
CA MET A 67 0.81 2.24 -10.07
C MET A 67 0.24 3.49 -9.40
N GLU A 68 0.88 4.65 -9.57
CA GLU A 68 0.38 5.93 -9.06
C GLU A 68 -0.96 6.33 -9.71
N ALA A 69 -1.11 6.13 -11.01
CA ALA A 69 -2.36 6.39 -11.72
C ALA A 69 -3.50 5.50 -11.20
N ALA A 70 -3.26 4.20 -11.03
CA ALA A 70 -4.22 3.26 -10.45
C ALA A 70 -4.61 3.65 -9.02
N ASN A 71 -3.64 4.05 -8.19
CA ASN A 71 -3.87 4.52 -6.83
C ASN A 71 -4.71 5.79 -6.80
N SER A 72 -4.40 6.77 -7.66
CA SER A 72 -5.17 8.02 -7.73
C SER A 72 -6.63 7.75 -8.10
N THR A 73 -6.87 6.77 -8.98
CA THR A 73 -8.22 6.38 -9.42
C THR A 73 -8.99 5.73 -8.28
N LYS A 74 -8.36 4.82 -7.53
CA LYS A 74 -9.00 4.20 -6.34
C LYS A 74 -9.28 5.21 -5.24
N ILE A 75 -8.34 6.11 -4.95
CA ILE A 75 -8.54 7.17 -3.95
C ILE A 75 -9.66 8.12 -4.39
N ALA A 76 -9.74 8.45 -5.68
CA ALA A 76 -10.83 9.26 -6.23
C ALA A 76 -12.19 8.52 -6.12
N ALA A 77 -12.23 7.22 -6.39
CA ALA A 77 -13.43 6.41 -6.20
C ALA A 77 -13.90 6.39 -4.74
N LEU A 78 -12.97 6.19 -3.79
CA LEU A 78 -13.27 6.25 -2.35
C LEU A 78 -13.75 7.65 -1.91
N LYS A 79 -13.23 8.72 -2.53
CA LYS A 79 -13.72 10.10 -2.30
C LYS A 79 -15.11 10.31 -2.89
N ALA A 80 -15.39 9.80 -4.09
CA ALA A 80 -16.72 9.89 -4.69
C ALA A 80 -17.76 9.08 -3.90
N GLU A 81 -17.37 7.94 -3.34
CA GLU A 81 -18.20 7.15 -2.43
C GLU A 81 -18.46 7.91 -1.11
N HIS A 82 -17.50 8.69 -0.63
CA HIS A 82 -17.70 9.61 0.49
C HIS A 82 -18.74 10.68 0.15
N GLU A 83 -18.59 11.38 -0.98
CA GLU A 83 -19.52 12.45 -1.39
C GLU A 83 -20.95 11.94 -1.61
N ASN A 84 -21.13 10.69 -2.06
CA ASN A 84 -22.45 10.10 -2.27
C ASN A 84 -23.11 9.55 -1.00
N ASN A 85 -22.33 9.07 -0.02
CA ASN A 85 -22.88 8.54 1.24
C ASN A 85 -23.10 9.61 2.31
N VAL A 86 -22.41 10.75 2.23
CA VAL A 86 -22.59 11.87 3.15
C VAL A 86 -23.72 12.76 2.62
N VAL A 87 -24.96 12.31 2.81
CA VAL A 87 -26.15 13.15 2.60
C VAL A 87 -26.35 14.09 3.79
N ASP A 88 -25.86 13.72 4.98
CA ASP A 88 -25.86 14.55 6.19
C ASP A 88 -24.62 14.27 7.07
N GLU A 89 -23.96 15.33 7.57
CA GLU A 89 -22.81 15.24 8.49
C GLU A 89 -23.16 14.63 9.87
N GLU A 90 -24.46 14.41 10.13
CA GLU A 90 -24.98 13.87 11.40
C GLU A 90 -24.73 12.37 11.58
N ASP A 91 -24.55 11.61 10.49
CA ASP A 91 -24.39 10.16 10.55
C ASP A 91 -22.91 9.78 10.72
N GLN A 92 -22.33 10.16 11.86
CA GLN A 92 -20.90 9.99 12.20
C GLN A 92 -20.39 8.55 12.02
N SER A 93 -21.27 7.55 12.17
CA SER A 93 -20.94 6.13 11.98
C SER A 93 -20.55 5.82 10.54
N GLN A 94 -21.25 6.39 9.55
CA GLN A 94 -20.95 6.16 8.14
C GLN A 94 -19.70 6.91 7.72
N LEU A 95 -19.51 8.13 8.25
CA LEU A 95 -18.30 8.90 8.07
C LEU A 95 -17.08 8.06 8.50
N CYS A 96 -17.11 7.51 9.73
CA CYS A 96 -16.02 6.73 10.32
C CYS A 96 -15.59 5.55 9.44
N GLY A 97 -16.55 4.79 8.89
CA GLY A 97 -16.25 3.63 8.02
C GLY A 97 -15.53 4.00 6.72
N VAL A 98 -15.86 5.17 6.13
CA VAL A 98 -15.18 5.65 4.91
C VAL A 98 -13.76 6.13 5.19
N TRP A 99 -13.54 6.85 6.30
CA TRP A 99 -12.18 7.26 6.71
C TRP A 99 -11.31 6.04 7.05
N GLN A 100 -11.88 5.03 7.72
CA GLN A 100 -11.20 3.76 7.98
C GLN A 100 -10.83 3.06 6.67
N SER A 101 -11.76 2.90 5.74
CA SER A 101 -11.50 2.27 4.44
C SER A 101 -10.41 3.00 3.64
N LYS A 102 -10.39 4.33 3.70
CA LYS A 102 -9.34 5.15 3.09
C LYS A 102 -7.99 4.99 3.79
N LEU A 103 -7.98 4.94 5.12
CA LEU A 103 -6.76 4.73 5.90
C LEU A 103 -6.18 3.34 5.67
N ASP A 104 -7.03 2.32 5.62
CA ASP A 104 -6.65 0.94 5.29
C ASP A 104 -6.06 0.87 3.88
N TYR A 105 -6.65 1.57 2.91
CA TYR A 105 -6.11 1.66 1.57
C TYR A 105 -4.73 2.34 1.54
N LEU A 106 -4.58 3.50 2.19
CA LEU A 106 -3.30 4.21 2.28
C LEU A 106 -2.22 3.38 2.99
N SER A 107 -2.61 2.63 4.01
CA SER A 107 -1.72 1.71 4.72
C SER A 107 -1.31 0.53 3.83
N SER A 108 -2.24 0.00 3.04
CA SER A 108 -1.97 -1.12 2.12
C SER A 108 -0.99 -0.76 1.01
N ILE A 109 -1.02 0.48 0.49
CA ILE A 109 -0.07 0.95 -0.53
C ILE A 109 1.30 1.32 0.04
N GLY A 110 1.43 1.36 1.38
CA GLY A 110 2.65 1.78 2.07
C GLY A 110 2.87 3.30 2.12
N ASP A 111 1.80 4.10 1.94
CA ASP A 111 1.86 5.55 2.00
C ASP A 111 1.73 6.05 3.44
N LYS A 112 2.86 6.01 4.16
CA LYS A 112 2.92 6.40 5.56
C LYS A 112 2.56 7.87 5.79
N GLU A 113 2.99 8.78 4.90
CA GLU A 113 2.81 10.22 5.10
C GLU A 113 1.35 10.62 4.99
N ASN A 114 0.66 10.14 3.95
CA ASN A 114 -0.76 10.43 3.78
C ASN A 114 -1.62 9.71 4.83
N ALA A 115 -1.26 8.48 5.23
CA ALA A 115 -1.97 7.78 6.31
C ALA A 115 -1.86 8.55 7.65
N THR A 116 -0.65 9.01 8.00
CA THR A 116 -0.42 9.76 9.25
C THR A 116 -1.15 11.10 9.23
N THR A 117 -1.11 11.80 8.11
CA THR A 117 -1.81 13.09 7.95
C THR A 117 -3.33 12.90 8.07
N LEU A 118 -3.88 11.84 7.46
CA LEU A 118 -5.29 11.51 7.56
C LEU A 118 -5.71 11.22 9.00
N ALA A 119 -4.92 10.40 9.70
CA ALA A 119 -5.17 10.03 11.10
C ALA A 119 -5.06 11.21 12.07
N MET A 120 -4.19 12.19 11.81
CA MET A 120 -4.06 13.39 12.65
C MET A 120 -5.10 14.48 12.34
N SER A 121 -5.73 14.42 11.16
CA SER A 121 -6.73 15.41 10.73
C SER A 121 -8.16 15.14 11.23
N LYS A 122 -8.34 14.04 11.99
CA LYS A 122 -9.62 13.61 12.57
C LYS A 122 -9.49 13.51 14.08
#